data_AF-B7FV04-F1
#
_entry.id   AF-B7FV04-F1
#
_cell.length_a   1.000
_cell.length_b   1.000
_cell.length_c   1.000
_cell.angle_alpha   90.00
_cell.angle_beta   90.00
_cell.angle_gamma   90.00
#
_symmetry.space_group_name_H-M   'P 1'
#
loop_
_entity.id
_entity.type
_entity.pdbx_description
1 polymer ?
#
loop_
_entity_poly.entity_id
_entity_poly.type
_entity_poly.pdbx_seq_one_letter_code
_entity_poly.pdbx_strand_id
1 'polypeptide(L)'
;MSSTEKEGTQAPPQKAKNALRVPRAAKESLNAARAQRKVGNRFIQAVDSLYRHHRKPTRSISTEFPTALQEVEVPTFTPTEAFLPFESLAELVEAVDEYVDDRSPESNVARIRGFPINAWDVSQLSDFRFLFSPSSERSSSLGDFNEDLDQWDMSNAVSLDSMFLNAIAFNGDISTWDTRNVQSATFLFSGAVSFRGDLSSWDTSSFQSAFGMFRDASAFDSDIGGWDVSNVRDMDDMFLNAASFNQDISSWDVSGVVDAAGFTDTFAGAASFDQNLCAWGDLIQGDSRQVERMFINTGCASASDPDLEFFPKGPFCSFCG
;
A
#
# COMPACT_ATOMS: atom_id res chain seq x y z
N MET A 1 -67.34 37.63 23.21
CA MET A 1 -66.33 36.94 24.02
C MET A 1 -65.74 35.82 23.19
N SER A 2 -64.43 35.58 23.33
CA SER A 2 -63.57 34.66 22.57
C SER A 2 -63.22 35.10 21.14
N SER A 3 -62.03 35.63 20.84
CA SER A 3 -60.63 35.19 21.02
C SER A 3 -60.09 34.53 19.75
N THR A 4 -59.30 35.32 19.04
CA THR A 4 -58.50 35.02 17.85
C THR A 4 -57.33 34.09 18.17
N GLU A 5 -57.23 32.96 17.46
CA GLU A 5 -56.04 32.11 17.42
C GLU A 5 -55.07 32.65 16.35
N LYS A 6 -53.85 32.99 16.79
CA LYS A 6 -52.72 33.29 15.91
C LYS A 6 -51.88 32.01 15.78
N GLU A 7 -51.71 31.54 14.56
CA GLU A 7 -50.72 30.51 14.22
C GLU A 7 -49.31 31.04 14.51
N GLY A 8 -48.60 30.33 15.38
CA GLY A 8 -47.22 30.59 15.74
C GLY A 8 -46.27 30.02 14.71
N THR A 9 -45.42 30.89 14.16
CA THR A 9 -44.31 30.54 13.27
C THR A 9 -43.25 29.77 14.06
N GLN A 10 -42.99 28.51 13.69
CA GLN A 10 -41.98 27.67 14.33
C GLN A 10 -40.60 27.97 13.72
N ALA A 11 -39.67 28.44 14.55
CA ALA A 11 -38.28 28.71 14.18
C ALA A 11 -37.49 27.40 13.99
N PRO A 12 -36.48 27.35 13.10
CA PRO A 12 -35.68 26.16 12.87
C PRO A 12 -34.72 25.89 14.05
N PRO A 13 -34.30 24.62 14.27
CA PRO A 13 -33.52 24.26 15.44
C PRO A 13 -32.11 24.88 15.40
N GLN A 14 -31.72 25.51 16.51
CA GLN A 14 -30.37 26.01 16.73
C GLN A 14 -29.36 24.85 16.73
N LYS A 15 -28.42 24.83 15.77
CA LYS A 15 -27.24 23.97 15.82
C LYS A 15 -26.42 24.32 17.07
N ALA A 16 -26.34 23.40 18.02
CA ALA A 16 -25.39 23.48 19.12
C ALA A 16 -23.96 23.38 18.57
N LYS A 17 -23.22 24.49 18.57
CA LYS A 17 -21.77 24.50 18.35
C LYS A 17 -21.09 23.99 19.61
N ASN A 18 -20.96 22.67 19.76
CA ASN A 18 -19.97 22.11 20.68
C ASN A 18 -18.60 22.27 20.02
N ALA A 19 -17.92 23.38 20.33
CA ALA A 19 -16.50 23.49 20.09
C ALA A 19 -15.80 22.44 20.95
N LEU A 20 -15.18 21.44 20.32
CA LEU A 20 -14.33 20.47 20.99
C LEU A 20 -13.24 21.25 21.74
N ARG A 21 -13.32 21.28 23.07
CA ARG A 21 -12.39 22.00 23.91
C ARG A 21 -11.10 21.20 23.92
N VAL A 22 -10.14 21.57 23.08
CA VAL A 22 -8.79 20.98 23.07
C VAL A 22 -8.27 20.99 24.52
N PRO A 23 -7.89 19.83 25.09
CA PRO A 23 -7.37 19.75 26.44
C PRO A 23 -6.19 20.70 26.58
N ARG A 24 -6.13 21.45 27.68
CA ARG A 24 -5.08 22.44 27.95
C ARG A 24 -3.67 21.84 27.79
N ALA A 25 -3.51 20.57 28.17
CA ALA A 25 -2.29 19.78 27.99
C ALA A 25 -1.88 19.64 26.51
N ALA A 26 -2.81 19.32 25.60
CA ALA A 26 -2.51 19.18 24.17
C ALA A 26 -2.08 20.52 23.52
N LYS A 27 -2.64 21.64 23.99
CA LYS A 27 -2.26 22.98 23.53
C LYS A 27 -0.90 23.41 24.07
N GLU A 28 -0.55 23.01 25.28
CA GLU A 28 0.75 23.23 25.90
C GLU A 28 1.83 22.38 25.21
N SER A 29 1.56 21.12 24.89
CA SER A 29 2.45 20.23 24.11
C SER A 29 2.71 20.72 22.69
N LEU A 30 1.67 21.18 21.97
CA LEU A 30 1.83 21.75 20.63
C LEU A 30 2.69 23.02 20.63
N ASN A 31 2.57 23.85 21.68
CA ASN A 31 3.37 25.05 21.82
C ASN A 31 4.83 24.73 22.20
N ALA A 32 5.07 23.68 22.99
CA ALA A 32 6.40 23.17 23.29
C ALA A 32 7.10 22.63 22.02
N ALA A 33 6.39 21.84 21.20
CA ALA A 33 6.89 21.35 19.92
C ALA A 33 7.23 22.51 18.94
N ARG A 34 6.37 23.54 18.87
CA ARG A 34 6.64 24.76 18.08
C ARG A 34 7.85 25.55 18.60
N ALA A 35 8.10 25.55 19.91
CA ALA A 35 9.27 26.20 20.50
C ALA A 35 10.55 25.42 20.16
N GLN A 36 10.52 24.09 20.24
CA GLN A 36 11.64 23.23 19.85
C GLN A 36 11.98 23.34 18.35
N ARG A 37 10.97 23.43 17.47
CA ARG A 37 11.15 23.71 16.03
C ARG A 37 11.86 25.04 15.78
N LYS A 38 11.55 26.09 16.57
CA LYS A 38 12.24 27.39 16.47
C LYS A 38 13.69 27.33 16.95
N VAL A 39 13.99 26.52 17.96
CA VAL A 39 15.37 26.32 18.45
C VAL A 39 16.19 25.53 17.44
N GLY A 40 15.65 24.44 16.89
CA GLY A 40 16.29 23.64 15.84
C GLY A 40 16.61 24.47 14.59
N ASN A 41 15.65 25.27 14.10
CA ASN A 41 15.88 26.14 12.94
C ASN A 41 16.96 27.20 13.19
N ARG A 42 17.11 27.71 14.42
CA ARG A 42 18.19 28.64 14.78
C ARG A 42 19.56 27.95 14.82
N PHE A 43 19.59 26.70 15.25
CA PHE A 43 20.81 25.89 15.26
C PHE A 43 21.29 25.59 13.84
N ILE A 44 20.39 25.19 12.94
CA ILE A 44 20.70 24.95 11.52
C ILE A 44 21.22 26.22 10.86
N GLN A 45 20.57 27.37 11.08
CA GLN A 45 21.03 28.66 10.55
C GLN A 45 22.43 29.07 11.06
N ALA A 46 22.77 28.71 12.30
CA ALA A 46 24.10 28.98 12.86
C ALA A 46 25.18 28.07 12.25
N VAL A 47 24.87 26.79 12.05
CA VAL A 47 25.76 25.83 11.39
C VAL A 47 26.01 26.20 9.92
N ASP A 48 24.96 26.60 9.19
CA ASP A 48 25.06 27.06 7.79
C ASP A 48 25.85 28.37 7.64
N SER A 49 25.84 29.21 8.67
CA SER A 49 26.64 30.45 8.71
C SER A 49 28.12 30.16 8.92
N LEU A 50 28.43 29.17 9.77
CA LEU A 50 29.80 28.70 10.04
C LEU A 50 30.40 27.97 8.83
N TYR A 51 29.60 27.17 8.11
CA TYR A 51 30.06 26.45 6.92
C TYR A 51 30.31 27.34 5.70
N ARG A 52 29.56 28.45 5.55
CA ARG A 52 29.76 29.39 4.42
C ARG A 52 31.09 30.16 4.46
N HIS A 53 31.79 30.21 5.60
CA HIS A 53 33.05 30.96 5.73
C HIS A 53 34.32 30.12 5.52
N HIS A 54 34.23 28.80 5.42
CA HIS A 54 35.39 27.91 5.22
C HIS A 54 35.37 27.20 3.87
N ARG A 55 35.51 27.97 2.78
CA ARG A 55 35.94 27.47 1.48
C ARG A 55 37.18 28.21 1.00
N LYS A 56 38.36 27.67 1.33
CA LYS A 56 39.55 27.55 0.46
C LYS A 56 40.64 26.70 1.13
N PRO A 57 41.36 25.85 0.37
CA PRO A 57 42.37 24.96 0.92
C PRO A 57 43.76 25.61 0.87
N THR A 58 44.55 25.56 1.94
CA THR A 58 45.99 25.22 1.93
C THR A 58 46.68 25.39 3.30
N ARG A 59 47.65 24.49 3.50
CA ARG A 59 48.80 24.48 4.43
C ARG A 59 48.60 23.95 5.87
N SER A 60 49.43 22.94 6.15
CA SER A 60 49.72 22.33 7.44
C SER A 60 50.02 23.37 8.52
N ILE A 61 49.27 23.33 9.61
CA ILE A 61 49.61 24.02 10.86
C ILE A 61 49.48 23.01 12.01
N SER A 62 50.48 23.08 12.87
CA SER A 62 50.78 22.27 14.05
C SER A 62 49.60 22.01 14.98
N THR A 63 49.53 20.77 15.46
CA THR A 63 48.66 20.27 16.52
C THR A 63 49.07 20.84 17.88
N GLU A 64 48.43 21.92 18.33
CA GLU A 64 48.20 22.18 19.75
C GLU A 64 46.82 22.84 19.90
N PHE A 65 45.83 22.04 20.31
CA PHE A 65 44.51 22.53 20.69
C PHE A 65 44.56 23.04 22.14
N PRO A 66 44.07 24.26 22.43
CA PRO A 66 43.99 24.75 23.80
C PRO A 66 43.01 23.89 24.62
N THR A 67 43.46 23.45 25.79
CA THR A 67 42.67 22.77 26.81
C THR A 67 41.67 23.75 27.45
N ALA A 68 40.63 24.13 26.71
CA ALA A 68 39.53 24.94 27.23
C ALA A 68 38.30 24.89 26.28
N LEU A 69 37.82 23.69 25.96
CA LEU A 69 36.41 23.50 25.63
C LEU A 69 35.87 22.53 26.67
N GLN A 70 35.39 23.14 27.74
CA GLN A 70 34.51 22.56 28.73
C GLN A 70 33.45 21.73 28.00
N GLU A 71 33.32 20.48 28.43
CA GLU A 71 32.39 19.47 27.93
C GLU A 71 31.03 20.10 27.60
N VAL A 72 30.75 20.30 26.32
CA VAL A 72 29.35 20.37 25.88
C VAL A 72 28.88 18.93 25.99
N GLU A 73 28.19 18.61 27.07
CA GLU A 73 27.45 17.37 27.20
C GLU A 73 26.65 17.19 25.92
N VAL A 74 27.10 16.27 25.05
CA VAL A 74 26.30 15.79 23.94
C VAL A 74 25.09 15.17 24.64
N PRO A 75 23.86 15.67 24.43
CA PRO A 75 22.71 15.14 25.14
C PRO A 75 22.63 13.65 24.82
N THR A 76 22.94 12.82 25.82
CA THR A 76 22.78 11.39 25.74
C THR A 76 21.28 11.16 25.61
N PHE A 77 20.84 10.82 24.40
CA PHE A 77 19.46 10.43 24.15
C PHE A 77 19.16 9.20 25.01
N THR A 78 18.32 9.37 26.02
CA THR A 78 17.70 8.25 26.71
C THR A 78 16.74 7.58 25.73
N PRO A 79 16.93 6.30 25.37
CA PRO A 79 16.08 5.63 24.39
C PRO A 79 14.79 5.18 25.08
N THR A 80 13.76 6.03 25.12
CA THR A 80 12.40 5.63 25.55
C THR A 80 11.33 6.67 25.21
N GLU A 81 11.31 7.18 23.98
CA GLU A 81 10.04 7.68 23.42
C GLU A 81 9.69 6.72 22.30
N ALA A 82 8.67 5.90 22.50
CA ALA A 82 8.13 5.08 21.42
C ALA A 82 7.65 6.03 20.32
N PHE A 83 8.01 5.74 19.07
CA PHE A 83 7.51 6.52 17.93
C PHE A 83 5.98 6.45 17.93
N LEU A 84 5.34 7.59 17.67
CA LEU A 84 3.88 7.66 17.65
C LEU A 84 3.34 6.98 16.38
N PRO A 85 2.22 6.26 16.47
CA PRO A 85 1.56 5.68 15.31
C PRO A 85 1.13 6.77 14.33
N PHE A 86 1.04 6.41 13.06
CA PHE A 86 0.37 7.24 12.06
C PHE A 86 -1.13 7.26 12.33
N GLU A 87 -1.72 8.46 12.42
CA GLU A 87 -3.15 8.63 12.68
C GLU A 87 -3.96 8.81 11.38
N SER A 88 -3.28 8.97 10.24
CA SER A 88 -3.93 9.08 8.93
C SER A 88 -3.02 8.65 7.77
N LEU A 89 -3.64 8.22 6.66
CA LEU A 89 -2.93 7.93 5.40
C LEU A 89 -2.16 9.16 4.89
N ALA A 90 -2.70 10.37 5.02
CA ALA A 90 -2.04 11.59 4.56
C ALA A 90 -0.69 11.84 5.27
N GLU A 91 -0.66 11.60 6.58
CA GLU A 91 0.57 11.70 7.38
C GLU A 91 1.62 10.66 6.96
N LEU A 92 1.17 9.43 6.65
CA LEU A 92 2.04 8.37 6.17
C LEU A 92 2.57 8.67 4.76
N VAL A 93 1.74 9.19 3.86
CA VAL A 93 2.14 9.61 2.52
C VAL A 93 3.23 10.69 2.57
N GLU A 94 3.07 11.73 3.40
CA GLU A 94 4.08 12.78 3.57
C GLU A 94 5.40 12.21 4.11
N ALA A 95 5.33 11.29 5.08
CA ALA A 95 6.51 10.64 5.64
C ALA A 95 7.22 9.74 4.61
N VAL A 96 6.47 8.97 3.82
CA VAL A 96 7.02 8.14 2.73
C VAL A 96 7.75 9.01 1.72
N ASP A 97 7.14 10.12 1.29
CA ASP A 97 7.76 11.04 0.32
C ASP A 97 9.08 11.61 0.84
N GLU A 98 9.13 12.03 2.13
CA GLU A 98 10.37 12.48 2.75
C GLU A 98 11.40 11.35 2.86
N TYR A 99 10.98 10.13 3.21
CA TYR A 99 11.88 8.99 3.37
C TYR A 99 12.52 8.57 2.06
N VAL A 100 11.75 8.51 0.97
CA VAL A 100 12.30 8.10 -0.33
C VAL A 100 13.20 9.16 -0.96
N ASP A 101 13.07 10.43 -0.56
CA ASP A 101 13.99 11.51 -0.94
C ASP A 101 15.28 11.49 -0.13
N ASP A 102 15.25 11.01 1.13
CA ASP A 102 16.41 10.88 2.01
C ASP A 102 16.34 9.61 2.89
N ARG A 103 16.82 8.49 2.34
CA ARG A 103 16.91 7.18 3.01
C ARG A 103 18.10 7.08 3.98
N SER A 104 18.37 8.13 4.74
CA SER A 104 19.40 8.14 5.77
C SER A 104 18.81 8.07 7.18
N PRO A 105 19.48 7.42 8.15
CA PRO A 105 19.04 7.41 9.54
C PRO A 105 19.08 8.81 10.19
N GLU A 106 19.75 9.78 9.57
CA GLU A 106 19.83 11.17 10.03
C GLU A 106 18.69 12.08 9.52
N SER A 107 17.88 11.63 8.57
CA SER A 107 16.77 12.41 7.99
C SER A 107 15.74 12.84 9.06
N ASN A 108 14.95 13.89 8.82
CA ASN A 108 14.01 14.33 9.85
C ASN A 108 12.91 13.29 10.06
N VAL A 109 12.40 12.67 8.98
CA VAL A 109 11.45 11.56 9.09
C VAL A 109 12.02 10.39 9.89
N ALA A 110 13.28 9.98 9.67
CA ALA A 110 13.94 8.93 10.44
C ALA A 110 13.98 9.26 11.94
N ARG A 111 14.25 10.52 12.28
CA ARG A 111 14.29 11.01 13.67
C ARG A 111 12.91 11.10 14.34
N ILE A 112 11.83 11.20 13.56
CA ILE A 112 10.45 11.39 14.06
C ILE A 112 9.66 10.08 14.05
N ARG A 113 9.90 9.19 13.08
CA ARG A 113 9.13 7.97 12.82
C ARG A 113 9.89 6.68 13.04
N GLY A 114 11.22 6.77 13.11
CA GLY A 114 12.10 5.60 13.14
C GLY A 114 12.74 5.31 11.78
N PHE A 115 13.78 4.49 11.83
CA PHE A 115 14.54 4.04 10.67
C PHE A 115 14.96 2.58 10.86
N PRO A 116 14.92 1.74 9.80
CA PRO A 116 14.39 2.05 8.47
C PRO A 116 12.85 2.16 8.47
N ILE A 117 12.25 2.35 7.30
CA ILE A 117 10.79 2.50 7.15
C ILE A 117 9.98 1.31 7.73
N ASN A 118 10.57 0.12 7.83
CA ASN A 118 9.90 -1.04 8.43
C ASN A 118 9.61 -0.85 9.93
N ALA A 119 10.31 0.06 10.62
CA ALA A 119 10.11 0.34 12.05
C ALA A 119 8.89 1.23 12.34
N TRP A 120 8.17 1.68 11.31
CA TRP A 120 7.07 2.61 11.42
C TRP A 120 5.80 1.93 11.93
N ASP A 121 5.13 2.57 12.89
CA ASP A 121 3.87 2.08 13.45
C ASP A 121 2.68 2.55 12.59
N VAL A 122 2.20 1.64 11.73
CA VAL A 122 1.01 1.84 10.88
C VAL A 122 -0.25 1.18 11.43
N SER A 123 -0.19 0.66 12.68
CA SER A 123 -1.22 -0.19 13.29
C SER A 123 -2.60 0.46 13.36
N GLN A 124 -2.69 1.80 13.34
CA GLN A 124 -3.95 2.53 13.44
C GLN A 124 -4.63 2.78 12.09
N LEU A 125 -3.98 2.43 10.97
CA LEU A 125 -4.48 2.72 9.64
C LEU A 125 -5.27 1.54 9.07
N SER A 126 -6.36 1.85 8.37
CA SER A 126 -7.16 0.88 7.62
C SER A 126 -7.10 1.06 6.11
N ASP A 127 -6.51 2.17 5.64
CA ASP A 127 -6.47 2.58 4.24
C ASP A 127 -5.02 2.89 3.85
N PHE A 128 -4.51 2.16 2.87
CA PHE A 128 -3.13 2.28 2.35
C PHE A 128 -3.11 2.62 0.85
N ARG A 129 -4.24 3.09 0.31
CA ARG A 129 -4.39 3.27 -1.12
C ARG A 129 -3.35 4.21 -1.69
N PHE A 130 -2.77 3.83 -2.83
CA PHE A 130 -1.78 4.60 -3.58
C PHE A 130 -0.49 4.96 -2.80
N LEU A 131 -0.22 4.36 -1.64
CA LEU A 131 0.87 4.81 -0.76
C LEU A 131 2.23 4.87 -1.46
N PHE A 132 2.57 3.83 -2.21
CA PHE A 132 3.81 3.70 -2.99
C PHE A 132 3.58 3.82 -4.49
N SER A 133 2.43 4.32 -4.93
CA SER A 133 2.15 4.53 -6.36
C SER A 133 2.83 5.80 -6.86
N PRO A 134 3.77 5.73 -7.83
CA PRO A 134 4.39 6.91 -8.42
C PRO A 134 3.35 7.75 -9.16
N SER A 135 3.41 9.06 -8.96
CA SER A 135 2.58 10.03 -9.70
C SER A 135 3.34 11.34 -9.90
N SER A 136 2.82 12.24 -10.75
CA SER A 136 3.44 13.54 -10.99
C SER A 136 3.46 14.47 -9.77
N GLU A 137 2.70 14.14 -8.72
CA GLU A 137 2.56 14.95 -7.50
C GLU A 137 3.37 14.39 -6.33
N ARG A 138 3.92 13.18 -6.46
CA ARG A 138 4.67 12.46 -5.43
C ARG A 138 6.17 12.55 -5.69
N SER A 139 6.98 12.08 -4.75
CA SER A 139 8.44 11.98 -4.96
C SER A 139 8.76 11.14 -6.20
N SER A 140 9.68 11.63 -7.04
CA SER A 140 10.20 10.88 -8.19
C SER A 140 10.97 9.62 -7.78
N SER A 141 11.41 9.54 -6.52
CA SER A 141 12.20 8.44 -5.97
C SER A 141 11.34 7.22 -5.55
N LEU A 142 10.01 7.31 -5.68
CA LEU A 142 9.08 6.20 -5.44
C LEU A 142 9.22 5.07 -6.47
N GLY A 143 9.58 5.39 -7.72
CA GLY A 143 9.74 4.37 -8.76
C GLY A 143 10.81 3.32 -8.44
N ASP A 144 11.80 3.71 -7.62
CA ASP A 144 12.92 2.87 -7.18
C ASP A 144 12.69 2.30 -5.76
N PHE A 145 11.49 2.45 -5.18
CA PHE A 145 11.19 1.95 -3.85
C PHE A 145 11.16 0.41 -3.81
N ASN A 146 11.95 -0.18 -2.92
CA ASN A 146 12.13 -1.63 -2.78
C ASN A 146 12.60 -2.03 -1.36
N GLU A 147 12.04 -1.40 -0.33
CA GLU A 147 12.39 -1.70 1.07
C GLU A 147 11.48 -2.80 1.63
N ASP A 148 11.97 -3.58 2.58
CA ASP A 148 11.17 -4.56 3.32
C ASP A 148 10.17 -3.85 4.24
N LEU A 149 8.97 -4.42 4.36
CA LEU A 149 7.85 -3.90 5.15
C LEU A 149 7.26 -4.97 6.07
N ASP A 150 8.01 -6.04 6.33
CA ASP A 150 7.65 -7.23 7.08
C ASP A 150 7.36 -6.98 8.58
N GLN A 151 7.71 -5.79 9.09
CA GLN A 151 7.47 -5.40 10.48
C GLN A 151 6.24 -4.50 10.65
N TRP A 152 5.54 -4.15 9.56
CA TRP A 152 4.31 -3.38 9.64
C TRP A 152 3.16 -4.20 10.22
N ASP A 153 2.50 -3.67 11.24
CA ASP A 153 1.25 -4.23 11.76
C ASP A 153 0.09 -3.89 10.82
N MET A 154 -0.23 -4.82 9.92
CA MET A 154 -1.31 -4.70 8.94
C MET A 154 -2.66 -5.23 9.44
N SER A 155 -2.76 -5.61 10.72
CA SER A 155 -3.97 -6.26 11.25
C SER A 155 -5.24 -5.39 11.18
N ASN A 156 -5.11 -4.07 11.02
CA ASN A 156 -6.24 -3.15 10.82
C ASN A 156 -6.47 -2.73 9.36
N ALA A 157 -5.63 -3.18 8.42
CA ALA A 157 -5.74 -2.86 7.01
C ALA A 157 -7.04 -3.43 6.42
N VAL A 158 -7.78 -2.57 5.70
CA VAL A 158 -9.03 -2.93 5.01
C VAL A 158 -8.91 -2.76 3.51
N SER A 159 -8.21 -1.73 3.04
CA SER A 159 -7.95 -1.49 1.61
C SER A 159 -6.47 -1.28 1.34
N LEU A 160 -5.96 -2.07 0.39
CA LEU A 160 -4.62 -1.93 -0.17
C LEU A 160 -4.66 -1.42 -1.61
N ASP A 161 -5.79 -0.87 -2.07
CA ASP A 161 -5.99 -0.62 -3.51
C ASP A 161 -4.88 0.25 -4.10
N SER A 162 -4.29 -0.22 -5.18
CA SER A 162 -3.24 0.49 -5.91
C SER A 162 -2.03 0.89 -5.06
N MET A 163 -1.80 0.28 -3.89
CA MET A 163 -0.72 0.66 -2.98
C MET A 163 0.66 0.62 -3.66
N PHE A 164 0.91 -0.36 -4.54
CA PHE A 164 2.14 -0.49 -5.34
C PHE A 164 1.88 -0.32 -6.85
N LEU A 165 0.81 0.37 -7.23
CA LEU A 165 0.49 0.63 -8.65
C LEU A 165 1.64 1.37 -9.34
N ASN A 166 2.22 0.75 -10.37
CA ASN A 166 3.40 1.18 -11.12
C ASN A 166 4.68 1.33 -10.28
N ALA A 167 4.78 0.68 -9.12
CA ALA A 167 6.01 0.58 -8.36
C ALA A 167 6.97 -0.43 -9.02
N ILE A 168 7.54 -0.05 -10.16
CA ILE A 168 8.28 -0.93 -11.08
C ILE A 168 9.39 -1.73 -10.39
N ALA A 169 10.10 -1.12 -9.42
CA ALA A 169 11.20 -1.74 -8.71
C ALA A 169 10.79 -2.54 -7.45
N PHE A 170 9.53 -2.47 -7.03
CA PHE A 170 9.13 -3.03 -5.73
C PHE A 170 9.15 -4.56 -5.73
N ASN A 171 9.84 -5.11 -4.74
CA ASN A 171 10.00 -6.53 -4.41
C ASN A 171 10.41 -6.70 -2.92
N GLY A 172 10.03 -5.76 -2.05
CA GLY A 172 10.31 -5.84 -0.61
C GLY A 172 9.46 -6.90 0.07
N ASP A 173 9.94 -7.44 1.20
CA ASP A 173 9.22 -8.46 1.94
C ASP A 173 7.93 -7.91 2.59
N ILE A 174 6.82 -8.59 2.31
CA ILE A 174 5.47 -8.35 2.83
C ILE A 174 4.78 -9.67 3.24
N SER A 175 5.55 -10.74 3.38
CA SER A 175 5.07 -12.10 3.65
C SER A 175 4.51 -12.27 5.06
N THR A 176 4.77 -11.34 5.97
CA THR A 176 4.33 -11.41 7.38
C THR A 176 3.05 -10.64 7.65
N TRP A 177 2.51 -9.93 6.66
CA TRP A 177 1.33 -9.09 6.84
C TRP A 177 0.10 -9.90 7.25
N ASP A 178 -0.59 -9.45 8.31
CA ASP A 178 -1.91 -9.94 8.65
C ASP A 178 -2.95 -9.32 7.70
N THR A 179 -3.36 -10.07 6.66
CA THR A 179 -4.31 -9.61 5.65
C THR A 179 -5.76 -10.02 5.92
N ARG A 180 -6.06 -10.63 7.08
CA ARG A 180 -7.38 -11.24 7.36
C ARG A 180 -8.56 -10.26 7.30
N ASN A 181 -8.29 -8.96 7.46
CA ASN A 181 -9.28 -7.89 7.40
C ASN A 181 -9.30 -7.12 6.07
N VAL A 182 -8.35 -7.40 5.17
CA VAL A 182 -8.26 -6.75 3.87
C VAL A 182 -9.42 -7.23 3.01
N GLN A 183 -10.20 -6.28 2.51
CA GLN A 183 -11.38 -6.53 1.68
C GLN A 183 -11.10 -6.23 0.21
N SER A 184 -10.14 -5.37 -0.09
CA SER A 184 -9.84 -4.96 -1.46
C SER A 184 -8.34 -4.83 -1.69
N ALA A 185 -7.87 -5.51 -2.75
CA ALA A 185 -6.51 -5.47 -3.27
C ALA A 185 -6.51 -5.05 -4.75
N THR A 186 -7.47 -4.21 -5.13
CA THR A 186 -7.66 -3.77 -6.51
C THR A 186 -6.39 -3.08 -7.02
N PHE A 187 -5.83 -3.58 -8.12
CA PHE A 187 -4.57 -3.09 -8.71
C PHE A 187 -3.36 -3.04 -7.76
N LEU A 188 -3.36 -3.82 -6.67
CA LEU A 188 -2.33 -3.72 -5.62
C LEU A 188 -0.90 -3.73 -6.18
N PHE A 189 -0.58 -4.67 -7.06
CA PHE A 189 0.73 -4.82 -7.71
C PHE A 189 0.68 -4.53 -9.21
N SER A 190 -0.35 -3.82 -9.69
CA SER A 190 -0.45 -3.54 -11.11
C SER A 190 0.76 -2.73 -11.59
N GLY A 191 1.48 -3.22 -12.60
CA GLY A 191 2.69 -2.59 -13.12
C GLY A 191 3.92 -2.69 -12.18
N ALA A 192 3.85 -3.46 -11.09
CA ALA A 192 5.01 -3.78 -10.25
C ALA A 192 5.87 -4.86 -10.94
N VAL A 193 6.54 -4.46 -12.02
CA VAL A 193 7.24 -5.34 -12.98
C VAL A 193 8.21 -6.31 -12.31
N SER A 194 8.90 -5.87 -11.24
CA SER A 194 9.92 -6.66 -10.53
C SER A 194 9.38 -7.55 -9.41
N PHE A 195 8.09 -7.44 -9.09
CA PHE A 195 7.51 -8.08 -7.92
C PHE A 195 7.48 -9.62 -8.04
N ARG A 196 8.03 -10.28 -7.03
CA ARG A 196 8.15 -11.74 -6.85
C ARG A 196 7.94 -12.13 -5.38
N GLY A 197 7.32 -11.27 -4.59
CA GLY A 197 7.17 -11.46 -3.14
C GLY A 197 6.38 -12.72 -2.81
N ASP A 198 6.72 -13.37 -1.70
CA ASP A 198 5.96 -14.51 -1.19
C ASP A 198 4.67 -14.01 -0.54
N LEU A 199 3.54 -14.57 -0.99
CA LEU A 199 2.19 -14.25 -0.50
C LEU A 199 1.45 -15.50 0.03
N SER A 200 2.16 -16.62 0.21
CA SER A 200 1.56 -17.91 0.59
C SER A 200 0.92 -17.90 1.98
N SER A 201 1.33 -16.97 2.85
CA SER A 201 0.83 -16.77 4.21
C SER A 201 -0.38 -15.84 4.31
N TRP A 202 -0.74 -15.14 3.24
CA TRP A 202 -1.83 -14.16 3.27
C TRP A 202 -3.17 -14.87 3.48
N ASP A 203 -3.93 -14.37 4.46
CA ASP A 203 -5.34 -14.73 4.62
C ASP A 203 -6.17 -13.88 3.66
N THR A 204 -6.62 -14.50 2.56
CA THR A 204 -7.43 -13.86 1.53
C THR A 204 -8.93 -14.07 1.70
N SER A 205 -9.35 -14.74 2.79
CA SER A 205 -10.76 -15.13 2.98
C SER A 205 -11.72 -13.95 3.05
N SER A 206 -11.24 -12.74 3.33
CA SER A 206 -12.03 -11.49 3.35
C SER A 206 -12.03 -10.72 2.03
N PHE A 207 -11.23 -11.12 1.04
CA PHE A 207 -11.09 -10.39 -0.23
C PHE A 207 -12.41 -10.41 -1.00
N GLN A 208 -12.87 -9.23 -1.43
CA GLN A 208 -14.06 -9.04 -2.24
C GLN A 208 -13.71 -8.68 -3.69
N SER A 209 -12.56 -8.04 -3.92
CA SER A 209 -12.07 -7.71 -5.27
C SER A 209 -10.57 -7.96 -5.39
N ALA A 210 -10.20 -8.67 -6.46
CA ALA A 210 -8.82 -8.89 -6.89
C ALA A 210 -8.59 -8.29 -8.30
N PHE A 211 -9.45 -7.34 -8.70
CA PHE A 211 -9.43 -6.71 -10.02
C PHE A 211 -8.04 -6.16 -10.35
N GLY A 212 -7.44 -6.66 -11.43
CA GLY A 212 -6.12 -6.25 -11.90
C GLY A 212 -4.98 -6.36 -10.89
N MET A 213 -5.09 -7.18 -9.84
CA MET A 213 -4.15 -7.22 -8.71
C MET A 213 -2.69 -7.39 -9.15
N PHE A 214 -2.42 -8.24 -10.15
CA PHE A 214 -1.09 -8.52 -10.71
C PHE A 214 -0.97 -8.12 -12.19
N ARG A 215 -1.86 -7.26 -12.67
CA ARG A 215 -1.83 -6.78 -14.05
C ARG A 215 -0.46 -6.17 -14.38
N ASP A 216 0.17 -6.58 -15.47
CA ASP A 216 1.49 -6.12 -15.92
C ASP A 216 2.64 -6.40 -14.92
N ALA A 217 2.42 -7.21 -13.87
CA ALA A 217 3.45 -7.67 -12.92
C ALA A 217 4.26 -8.81 -13.54
N SER A 218 5.04 -8.50 -14.58
CA SER A 218 5.61 -9.50 -15.50
C SER A 218 6.50 -10.56 -14.86
N ALA A 219 7.09 -10.28 -13.70
CA ALA A 219 7.96 -11.18 -12.95
C ALA A 219 7.24 -12.10 -11.95
N PHE A 220 5.97 -11.81 -11.63
CA PHE A 220 5.23 -12.49 -10.58
C PHE A 220 4.94 -13.95 -10.95
N ASP A 221 5.30 -14.87 -10.06
CA ASP A 221 5.07 -16.32 -10.17
C ASP A 221 5.10 -16.99 -8.78
N SER A 222 4.73 -16.26 -7.73
CA SER A 222 4.74 -16.77 -6.36
C SER A 222 3.54 -17.68 -6.11
N ASP A 223 3.73 -18.76 -5.34
CA ASP A 223 2.67 -19.72 -5.03
C ASP A 223 1.51 -19.05 -4.26
N ILE A 224 0.34 -19.07 -4.90
CA ILE A 224 -0.93 -18.59 -4.38
C ILE A 224 -2.04 -19.65 -4.50
N GLY A 225 -1.67 -20.91 -4.77
CA GLY A 225 -2.64 -22.00 -4.91
C GLY A 225 -3.46 -22.26 -3.65
N GLY A 226 -2.91 -21.87 -2.48
CA GLY A 226 -3.56 -21.98 -1.17
C GLY A 226 -4.50 -20.85 -0.77
N TRP A 227 -4.67 -19.82 -1.60
CA TRP A 227 -5.58 -18.71 -1.30
C TRP A 227 -7.05 -19.14 -1.25
N ASP A 228 -7.79 -18.59 -0.28
CA ASP A 228 -9.25 -18.66 -0.26
C ASP A 228 -9.81 -17.47 -1.03
N VAL A 229 -10.35 -17.74 -2.23
CA VAL A 229 -10.95 -16.73 -3.12
C VAL A 229 -12.48 -16.82 -3.17
N SER A 230 -13.10 -17.58 -2.27
CA SER A 230 -14.55 -17.86 -2.30
C SER A 230 -15.43 -16.62 -2.12
N ASN A 231 -14.88 -15.54 -1.54
CA ASN A 231 -15.56 -14.26 -1.36
C ASN A 231 -15.29 -13.23 -2.47
N VAL A 232 -14.32 -13.49 -3.35
CA VAL A 232 -13.95 -12.60 -4.44
C VAL A 232 -15.07 -12.55 -5.47
N ARG A 233 -15.44 -11.34 -5.88
CA ARG A 233 -16.54 -11.08 -6.82
C ARG A 233 -16.10 -10.69 -8.22
N ASP A 234 -14.86 -10.19 -8.32
CA ASP A 234 -14.27 -9.64 -9.54
C ASP A 234 -12.79 -10.05 -9.63
N MET A 235 -12.44 -10.75 -10.71
CA MET A 235 -11.10 -11.18 -11.10
C MET A 235 -10.72 -10.72 -12.50
N ASP A 236 -11.43 -9.72 -13.06
CA ASP A 236 -11.08 -9.13 -14.35
C ASP A 236 -9.62 -8.63 -14.28
N ASP A 237 -8.90 -8.80 -15.38
CA ASP A 237 -7.50 -8.38 -15.55
C ASP A 237 -6.49 -8.91 -14.49
N MET A 238 -6.86 -9.83 -13.57
CA MET A 238 -6.06 -10.14 -12.38
C MET A 238 -4.59 -10.48 -12.70
N PHE A 239 -4.34 -11.23 -13.78
CA PHE A 239 -3.02 -11.61 -14.28
C PHE A 239 -2.76 -11.13 -15.72
N LEU A 240 -3.50 -10.11 -16.19
CA LEU A 240 -3.32 -9.53 -17.52
C LEU A 240 -1.85 -9.12 -17.71
N ASN A 241 -1.15 -9.69 -18.69
CA ASN A 241 0.28 -9.51 -18.97
C ASN A 241 1.25 -9.88 -17.82
N ALA A 242 0.82 -10.67 -16.83
CA ALA A 242 1.72 -11.27 -15.84
C ALA A 242 2.52 -12.42 -16.49
N ALA A 243 3.47 -12.07 -17.36
CA ALA A 243 4.07 -12.98 -18.33
C ALA A 243 4.71 -14.25 -17.73
N SER A 244 5.23 -14.19 -16.50
CA SER A 244 5.87 -15.32 -15.82
C SER A 244 4.90 -16.22 -15.05
N PHE A 245 3.67 -15.76 -14.78
CA PHE A 245 2.75 -16.45 -13.88
C PHE A 245 2.31 -17.81 -14.44
N ASN A 246 2.52 -18.88 -13.68
CA ASN A 246 2.12 -20.24 -14.04
C ASN A 246 1.84 -21.14 -12.82
N GLN A 247 1.34 -20.57 -11.71
CA GLN A 247 1.05 -21.35 -10.50
C GLN A 247 -0.27 -22.12 -10.62
N ASP A 248 -0.32 -23.30 -10.02
CA ASP A 248 -1.54 -24.13 -9.98
C ASP A 248 -2.58 -23.50 -9.05
N ILE A 249 -3.66 -23.02 -9.66
CA ILE A 249 -4.83 -22.41 -9.01
C ILE A 249 -6.11 -23.19 -9.33
N SER A 250 -5.98 -24.42 -9.81
CA SER A 250 -7.11 -25.27 -10.20
C SER A 250 -8.06 -25.59 -9.04
N SER A 251 -7.56 -25.50 -7.80
CA SER A 251 -8.31 -25.75 -6.56
C SER A 251 -9.10 -24.55 -6.02
N TRP A 252 -8.96 -23.36 -6.62
CA TRP A 252 -9.68 -22.17 -6.18
C TRP A 252 -11.20 -22.33 -6.32
N ASP A 253 -11.94 -21.93 -5.28
CA ASP A 253 -13.39 -21.81 -5.35
C ASP A 253 -13.78 -20.47 -5.98
N VAL A 254 -13.99 -20.47 -7.30
CA VAL A 254 -14.35 -19.29 -8.08
C VAL A 254 -15.87 -19.08 -8.19
N SER A 255 -16.69 -19.79 -7.41
CA SER A 255 -18.16 -19.71 -7.48
C SER A 255 -18.73 -18.37 -7.00
N GLY A 256 -17.93 -17.57 -6.29
CA GLY A 256 -18.28 -16.22 -5.82
C GLY A 256 -18.28 -15.14 -6.90
N VAL A 257 -17.59 -15.38 -8.03
CA VAL A 257 -17.46 -14.43 -9.14
C VAL A 257 -18.73 -14.50 -10.00
N VAL A 258 -19.56 -13.46 -9.92
CA VAL A 258 -20.92 -13.46 -10.49
C VAL A 258 -21.19 -12.31 -11.44
N ASP A 259 -20.27 -11.36 -11.58
CA ASP A 259 -20.44 -10.22 -12.48
C ASP A 259 -20.32 -10.64 -13.96
N ALA A 260 -21.00 -9.92 -14.85
CA ALA A 260 -21.11 -10.27 -16.28
C ALA A 260 -19.77 -10.22 -17.04
N ALA A 261 -18.76 -9.62 -16.41
CA ALA A 261 -17.36 -9.54 -16.81
C ALA A 261 -16.60 -9.74 -15.50
N GLY A 262 -16.51 -10.99 -15.03
CA GLY A 262 -15.82 -11.31 -13.78
C GLY A 262 -14.48 -12.01 -13.99
N PHE A 263 -14.25 -12.53 -15.20
CA PHE A 263 -13.00 -13.16 -15.63
C PHE A 263 -12.49 -12.62 -16.98
N THR A 264 -12.98 -11.47 -17.44
CA THR A 264 -12.53 -10.87 -18.70
C THR A 264 -11.04 -10.63 -18.63
N ASP A 265 -10.32 -11.09 -19.65
CA ASP A 265 -8.88 -10.89 -19.80
C ASP A 265 -8.02 -11.39 -18.60
N THR A 266 -8.56 -12.22 -17.68
CA THR A 266 -7.88 -12.60 -16.43
C THR A 266 -6.45 -13.09 -16.62
N PHE A 267 -6.19 -13.93 -17.63
CA PHE A 267 -4.84 -14.44 -17.95
C PHE A 267 -4.33 -13.94 -19.30
N ALA A 268 -4.99 -12.97 -19.93
CA ALA A 268 -4.59 -12.52 -21.25
C ALA A 268 -3.14 -11.99 -21.20
N GLY A 269 -2.26 -12.48 -22.08
CA GLY A 269 -0.84 -12.11 -22.08
C GLY A 269 0.01 -12.71 -20.96
N ALA A 270 -0.54 -13.54 -20.06
CA ALA A 270 0.22 -14.38 -19.14
C ALA A 270 0.89 -15.52 -19.94
N ALA A 271 1.96 -15.19 -20.66
CA ALA A 271 2.56 -16.03 -21.69
C ALA A 271 3.04 -17.41 -21.21
N SER A 272 3.38 -17.53 -19.92
CA SER A 272 3.81 -18.80 -19.32
C SER A 272 2.65 -19.64 -18.78
N PHE A 273 1.44 -19.09 -18.70
CA PHE A 273 0.30 -19.76 -18.07
C PHE A 273 -0.20 -20.93 -18.92
N ASP A 274 -0.11 -22.14 -18.38
CA ASP A 274 -0.53 -23.41 -19.01
C ASP A 274 -1.10 -24.39 -17.96
N GLN A 275 -1.95 -23.89 -17.07
CA GLN A 275 -2.58 -24.70 -16.02
C GLN A 275 -3.93 -25.26 -16.46
N ASN A 276 -4.26 -26.48 -16.04
CA ASN A 276 -5.57 -27.06 -16.32
C ASN A 276 -6.61 -26.53 -15.33
N LEU A 277 -7.54 -25.70 -15.82
CA LEU A 277 -8.61 -25.09 -15.02
C LEU A 277 -9.99 -25.70 -15.29
N CYS A 278 -10.08 -26.91 -15.86
CA CYS A 278 -11.37 -27.51 -16.22
C CYS A 278 -12.35 -27.65 -15.04
N ALA A 279 -11.85 -27.78 -13.80
CA ALA A 279 -12.68 -27.79 -12.60
C ALA A 279 -13.48 -26.49 -12.39
N TRP A 280 -12.99 -25.34 -12.90
CA TRP A 280 -13.67 -24.06 -12.80
C TRP A 280 -14.97 -24.03 -13.59
N GLY A 281 -15.10 -24.83 -14.66
CA GLY A 281 -16.34 -24.90 -15.45
C GLY A 281 -17.55 -25.26 -14.60
N ASP A 282 -17.41 -26.18 -13.65
CA ASP A 282 -18.51 -26.59 -12.78
C ASP A 282 -18.88 -25.51 -11.73
N LEU A 283 -17.93 -24.64 -11.39
CA LEU A 283 -18.09 -23.58 -10.39
C LEU A 283 -18.71 -22.31 -11.00
N ILE A 284 -18.28 -21.93 -12.21
CA ILE A 284 -18.70 -20.69 -12.87
C ILE A 284 -20.16 -20.83 -13.33
N GLN A 285 -21.01 -19.94 -12.82
CA GLN A 285 -22.42 -19.84 -13.18
C GLN A 285 -22.63 -18.59 -14.04
N GLY A 286 -23.40 -18.72 -15.12
CA GLY A 286 -23.81 -17.58 -15.94
C GLY A 286 -23.59 -17.81 -17.43
N ASP A 287 -23.10 -16.77 -18.10
CA ASP A 287 -23.06 -16.62 -19.56
C ASP A 287 -21.60 -16.51 -20.02
N SER A 288 -21.28 -17.09 -21.18
CA SER A 288 -19.90 -17.13 -21.71
C SER A 288 -19.24 -15.75 -21.87
N ARG A 289 -20.02 -14.65 -21.86
CA ARG A 289 -19.49 -13.27 -21.79
C ARG A 289 -18.59 -13.02 -20.57
N GLN A 290 -18.81 -13.75 -19.47
CA GLN A 290 -18.04 -13.60 -18.23
C GLN A 290 -16.60 -14.09 -18.34
N VAL A 291 -16.33 -14.93 -19.34
CA VAL A 291 -15.06 -15.65 -19.54
C VAL A 291 -14.44 -15.31 -20.90
N GLU A 292 -14.85 -14.18 -21.48
CA GLU A 292 -14.31 -13.70 -22.75
C GLU A 292 -12.83 -13.34 -22.61
N ARG A 293 -12.04 -13.75 -23.60
CA ARG A 293 -10.64 -13.38 -23.77
C ARG A 293 -9.72 -13.81 -22.64
N MET A 294 -10.17 -14.68 -21.74
CA MET A 294 -9.43 -15.15 -20.56
C MET A 294 -8.02 -15.61 -20.87
N PHE A 295 -7.82 -16.35 -21.97
CA PHE A 295 -6.57 -17.06 -22.26
C PHE A 295 -5.83 -16.52 -23.48
N ILE A 296 -6.15 -15.32 -23.98
CA ILE A 296 -5.46 -14.75 -25.16
C ILE A 296 -3.95 -14.66 -24.91
N ASN A 297 -3.13 -15.13 -25.86
CA ASN A 297 -1.67 -15.07 -25.76
C ASN A 297 -1.07 -15.75 -24.52
N THR A 298 -1.72 -16.79 -24.00
CA THR A 298 -1.19 -17.66 -22.94
C THR A 298 -0.39 -18.84 -23.51
N GLY A 299 0.22 -19.63 -22.62
CA GLY A 299 0.86 -20.90 -22.94
C GLY A 299 -0.12 -22.08 -23.08
N CYS A 300 -1.41 -21.84 -22.87
CA CYS A 300 -2.47 -22.85 -22.82
C CYS A 300 -2.53 -23.76 -24.05
N ALA A 301 -2.72 -25.05 -23.80
CA ALA A 301 -3.05 -26.03 -24.84
C ALA A 301 -4.31 -25.65 -25.66
N SER A 302 -5.29 -25.00 -25.02
CA SER A 302 -6.45 -24.40 -25.69
C SER A 302 -6.77 -23.03 -25.10
N ALA A 303 -6.57 -21.98 -25.89
CA ALA A 303 -6.77 -20.59 -25.53
C ALA A 303 -8.07 -19.97 -26.10
N SER A 304 -8.97 -20.80 -26.64
CA SER A 304 -10.30 -20.32 -27.07
C SER A 304 -11.15 -19.94 -25.86
N ASP A 305 -12.08 -19.00 -26.06
CA ASP A 305 -13.01 -18.60 -25.01
C ASP A 305 -13.81 -19.82 -24.50
N PRO A 306 -13.94 -20.02 -23.18
CA PRO A 306 -14.73 -21.11 -22.63
C PRO A 306 -16.21 -20.94 -23.00
N ASP A 307 -16.83 -22.05 -23.38
CA ASP A 307 -18.27 -22.13 -23.54
C ASP A 307 -18.91 -22.66 -22.25
N LEU A 308 -19.76 -21.86 -21.62
CA LEU A 308 -20.47 -22.20 -20.40
C LEU A 308 -21.84 -22.85 -20.65
N GLU A 309 -22.32 -22.90 -21.90
CA GLU A 309 -23.65 -23.41 -22.26
C GLU A 309 -23.66 -24.93 -22.53
N PHE A 310 -22.54 -25.50 -22.94
CA PHE A 310 -22.42 -26.92 -23.29
C PHE A 310 -21.60 -27.70 -22.27
N PHE A 311 -21.97 -28.96 -22.05
CA PHE A 311 -21.24 -29.87 -21.17
C PHE A 311 -20.33 -30.82 -21.95
N PRO A 312 -19.08 -31.04 -21.51
CA PRO A 312 -18.42 -30.33 -20.40
C PRO A 312 -18.13 -28.87 -20.76
N LYS A 313 -18.26 -27.97 -19.78
CA LYS A 313 -17.94 -26.54 -19.98
C LYS A 313 -16.45 -26.38 -20.21
N GLY A 314 -16.08 -25.45 -21.08
CA GLY A 314 -14.68 -25.19 -21.43
C GLY A 314 -14.51 -24.81 -22.90
N PRO A 315 -13.27 -24.78 -23.41
CA PRO A 315 -12.02 -25.17 -22.74
C PRO A 315 -11.64 -24.19 -21.62
N PHE A 316 -10.94 -24.67 -20.59
CA PHE A 316 -10.38 -23.82 -19.53
C PHE A 316 -8.86 -24.02 -19.50
N CYS A 317 -8.17 -23.32 -20.42
CA CYS A 317 -6.74 -23.48 -20.77
C CYS A 317 -6.35 -24.87 -21.33
N SER A 318 -7.18 -25.88 -21.07
CA SER A 318 -7.07 -27.26 -21.58
C SER A 318 -8.43 -27.73 -22.14
N PHE A 319 -8.41 -28.78 -22.96
CA PHE A 319 -9.64 -29.46 -23.38
C PHE A 319 -10.26 -30.21 -22.20
N CYS A 320 -11.49 -29.87 -21.84
CA CYS A 320 -12.21 -30.50 -20.74
C CYS A 320 -13.03 -31.70 -21.26
N GLY A 321 -12.94 -32.86 -20.60
CA GLY A 321 -13.55 -34.11 -21.05
C GLY A 321 -13.36 -35.28 -20.10
#